data_AF-A0A143YHU6-F1
#
_entry.id   AF-A0A143YHU6-F1
#
_cell.length_a   1.000
_cell.length_b   1.000
_cell.length_c   1.000
_cell.angle_alpha   90.00
_cell.angle_beta   90.00
_cell.angle_gamma   90.00
#
_symmetry.space_group_name_H-M   'P 1'
#
loop_
_entity.id
_entity.type
_entity.pdbx_description
1 polymer ?
#
loop_
_entity_poly.entity_id
_entity_poly.type
_entity_poly.pdbx_seq_one_letter_code
_entity_poly.pdbx_strand_id
1 'polypeptide(L)'
;MRDYQKMYENIKAFHKLKPWETMRDTDVVGIKYSDRKEPVFFALDGLDEDSIGLSVFRDVSEYILYLDLLESEFTEVDGNGEYTEKMKNIRLEFVDRNKLQEIDYQRIRTTDVKFRGKQAWPEILDFTPGFTPWSANEEDIALFERVLESFLEMFPVYSKMDFDKSFAADDVPTRYYYQAGTKDSVWKLKEEHILSFLTGGELTKGPYDLMLSQFEIRRLMMEKKQFLKNTFEIDLFYLPQPITFKEGDRPRFVKMMAIADKKSGEVLLATVLTSDKSRDIQFELYKYLFEAKVFPAKIEMRGDSVLETYEMLVPLLDELDIPHSEKNRLRKIEAFRKSLAEDIF
;
A
#
# COMPACT_ATOMS: atom_id res chain seq x y z
N MET A 1 -14.81 -26.23 12.60
CA MET A 1 -14.97 -24.77 12.82
C MET A 1 -13.79 -24.36 13.69
N ARG A 2 -13.05 -23.32 13.31
CA ARG A 2 -11.93 -22.81 14.11
C ARG A 2 -12.47 -22.25 15.43
N ASP A 3 -11.70 -22.43 16.51
CA ASP A 3 -12.01 -21.80 17.80
C ASP A 3 -11.43 -20.38 17.83
N TYR A 4 -12.29 -19.38 18.02
CA TYR A 4 -11.92 -17.96 18.07
C TYR A 4 -11.89 -17.41 19.51
N GLN A 5 -12.17 -18.23 20.53
CA GLN A 5 -12.33 -17.79 21.90
C GLN A 5 -11.09 -17.03 22.39
N LYS A 6 -9.91 -17.64 22.25
CA LYS A 6 -8.63 -17.07 22.69
C LYS A 6 -8.28 -15.78 21.95
N MET A 7 -8.48 -15.75 20.63
CA MET A 7 -8.27 -14.55 19.81
C MET A 7 -9.10 -13.37 20.32
N TYR A 8 -10.41 -13.54 20.52
CA TYR A 8 -11.27 -12.44 20.99
C TYR A 8 -11.01 -12.06 22.46
N GLU A 9 -10.56 -12.98 23.30
CA GLU A 9 -10.06 -12.67 24.65
C GLU A 9 -8.82 -11.77 24.58
N ASN A 10 -7.87 -12.09 23.69
CA ASN A 10 -6.67 -11.29 23.47
C ASN A 10 -6.99 -9.91 22.87
N ILE A 11 -7.91 -9.83 21.91
CA ILE A 11 -8.39 -8.54 21.34
C ILE A 11 -8.97 -7.66 22.45
N LYS A 12 -9.74 -8.24 23.36
CA LYS A 12 -10.29 -7.53 24.51
C LYS A 12 -9.21 -7.09 25.50
N ALA A 13 -8.18 -7.90 25.71
CA ALA A 13 -7.03 -7.53 26.51
C ALA A 13 -6.26 -6.36 25.88
N PHE A 14 -6.01 -6.40 24.57
CA PHE A 14 -5.39 -5.32 23.80
C PHE A 14 -6.16 -4.01 23.95
N HIS A 15 -7.49 -4.02 23.70
CA HIS A 15 -8.32 -2.84 23.83
C HIS A 15 -8.33 -2.27 25.26
N LYS A 16 -8.23 -3.14 26.28
CA LYS A 16 -8.15 -2.71 27.68
C LYS A 16 -6.79 -2.12 28.04
N LEU A 17 -5.71 -2.59 27.43
CA LEU A 17 -4.35 -2.08 27.66
C LEU A 17 -4.17 -0.66 27.11
N LYS A 18 -4.94 -0.28 26.08
CA LYS A 18 -4.86 1.01 25.40
C LYS A 18 -3.43 1.39 24.97
N PRO A 19 -2.75 0.53 24.19
CA PRO A 19 -1.35 0.73 23.87
C PRO A 19 -1.04 2.06 23.16
N TRP A 20 -2.01 2.60 22.43
CA TRP A 20 -1.96 3.90 21.76
C TRP A 20 -1.79 5.10 22.72
N GLU A 21 -2.06 4.94 24.02
CA GLU A 21 -1.75 5.99 25.01
C GLU A 21 -0.24 6.10 25.32
N THR A 22 0.57 5.16 24.83
CA THR A 22 2.01 5.05 25.18
C THR A 22 2.96 4.83 24.01
N MET A 23 2.49 4.29 22.89
CA MET A 23 3.29 4.02 21.69
C MET A 23 2.72 4.81 20.50
N ARG A 24 3.59 5.27 19.62
CA ARG A 24 3.24 5.96 18.36
C ARG A 24 2.91 4.94 17.27
N ASP A 25 2.22 5.39 16.23
CA ASP A 25 2.03 4.65 14.99
C ASP A 25 3.35 4.36 14.27
N THR A 26 4.33 5.27 14.38
CA THR A 26 5.69 5.06 13.85
C THR A 26 6.55 4.11 14.68
N ASP A 27 6.11 3.66 15.87
CA ASP A 27 6.87 2.73 16.72
C ASP A 27 6.67 1.28 16.25
N VAL A 28 7.28 0.95 15.10
CA VAL A 28 7.15 -0.36 14.45
C VAL A 28 8.02 -1.42 15.12
N VAL A 29 7.49 -2.62 15.29
CA VAL A 29 8.22 -3.76 15.85
C VAL A 29 8.11 -4.98 14.92
N GLY A 30 9.27 -5.58 14.63
CA GLY A 30 9.38 -6.85 13.92
C GLY A 30 9.27 -8.07 14.84
N ILE A 31 8.77 -9.18 14.29
CA ILE A 31 8.77 -10.50 14.92
C ILE A 31 9.30 -11.51 13.90
N LYS A 32 10.44 -12.13 14.22
CA LYS A 32 10.98 -13.24 13.44
C LYS A 32 10.61 -14.57 14.07
N TYR A 33 9.58 -15.20 13.52
CA TYR A 33 9.24 -16.57 13.87
C TYR A 33 10.19 -17.59 13.19
N SER A 34 10.51 -18.70 13.87
CA SER A 34 11.41 -19.73 13.35
C SER A 34 10.87 -20.48 12.12
N ASP A 35 9.56 -20.56 11.97
CA ASP A 35 8.86 -21.26 10.89
C ASP A 35 8.57 -20.38 9.66
N ARG A 36 8.89 -19.07 9.72
CA ARG A 36 8.75 -18.15 8.59
C ARG A 36 10.10 -17.86 7.96
N LYS A 37 10.14 -17.59 6.66
CA LYS A 37 11.35 -17.10 5.99
C LYS A 37 11.66 -15.66 6.42
N GLU A 38 10.63 -14.81 6.39
CA GLU A 38 10.73 -13.37 6.65
C GLU A 38 10.13 -13.00 8.01
N PRO A 39 10.58 -11.90 8.63
CA PRO A 39 9.88 -11.32 9.77
C PRO A 39 8.49 -10.82 9.38
N VAL A 40 7.61 -10.73 10.37
CA VAL A 40 6.36 -9.97 10.28
C VAL A 40 6.51 -8.71 11.12
N PHE A 41 5.77 -7.66 10.81
CA PHE A 41 5.87 -6.40 11.53
C PHE A 41 4.50 -6.00 12.06
N PHE A 42 4.48 -5.21 13.11
CA PHE A 42 3.26 -4.54 13.54
C PHE A 42 3.53 -3.10 13.94
N ALA A 43 2.51 -2.28 13.76
CA ALA A 43 2.44 -0.88 14.15
C ALA A 43 1.07 -0.63 14.76
N LEU A 44 0.98 0.32 15.70
CA LEU A 44 -0.33 0.78 16.13
C LEU A 44 -0.94 1.68 15.06
N ASP A 45 -2.26 1.63 14.93
CA ASP A 45 -3.00 2.62 14.17
C ASP A 45 -3.61 3.63 15.14
N GLY A 46 -3.61 4.91 14.75
CA GLY A 46 -4.33 5.97 15.45
C GLY A 46 -3.45 7.14 15.87
N LEU A 47 -3.43 8.19 15.06
CA LEU A 47 -3.01 9.53 15.48
C LEU A 47 -4.16 10.29 16.20
N ASP A 48 -5.37 9.74 16.17
CA ASP A 48 -6.61 10.30 16.69
C ASP A 48 -7.57 9.20 17.22
N GLU A 49 -8.45 9.58 18.16
CA GLU A 49 -9.33 8.66 18.93
C GLU A 49 -10.27 7.81 18.05
N ASP A 50 -10.44 8.18 16.78
CA ASP A 50 -11.35 7.53 15.84
C ASP A 50 -10.73 6.37 15.04
N SER A 51 -9.40 6.21 15.08
CA SER A 51 -8.65 5.26 14.22
C SER A 51 -7.77 4.30 15.03
N ILE A 52 -8.25 3.88 16.20
CA ILE A 52 -7.49 3.02 17.13
C ILE A 52 -7.42 1.58 16.62
N GLY A 53 -6.21 1.05 16.44
CA GLY A 53 -6.02 -0.29 15.89
C GLY A 53 -4.63 -0.89 16.04
N LEU A 54 -4.45 -2.04 15.38
CA LEU A 54 -3.16 -2.72 15.23
C LEU A 54 -3.03 -3.19 13.78
N SER A 55 -2.03 -2.66 13.09
CA SER A 55 -1.65 -3.10 11.75
C SER A 55 -0.58 -4.18 11.84
N VAL A 56 -0.71 -5.21 11.01
CA VAL A 56 0.22 -6.32 10.87
C VAL A 56 0.64 -6.42 9.41
N PHE A 57 1.94 -6.30 9.18
CA PHE A 57 2.57 -6.45 7.87
C PHE A 57 3.15 -7.85 7.77
N ARG A 58 2.77 -8.58 6.72
CA ARG A 58 3.04 -10.02 6.58
C ARG A 58 4.50 -10.33 6.29
N ASP A 59 5.23 -9.37 5.74
CA ASP A 59 6.61 -9.50 5.27
C ASP A 59 7.30 -8.12 5.18
N VAL A 60 8.55 -8.12 4.71
CA VAL A 60 9.33 -6.88 4.54
C VAL A 60 8.75 -5.97 3.48
N SER A 61 8.19 -6.52 2.40
CA SER A 61 7.62 -5.71 1.31
C SER A 61 6.42 -4.88 1.77
N GLU A 62 5.52 -5.47 2.58
CA GLU A 62 4.37 -4.78 3.15
C GLU A 62 4.80 -3.70 4.15
N TYR A 63 5.86 -3.96 4.92
CA TYR A 63 6.43 -2.97 5.84
C TYR A 63 7.05 -1.77 5.11
N ILE A 64 7.82 -2.02 4.05
CA ILE A 64 8.44 -0.94 3.26
C ILE A 64 7.37 -0.11 2.55
N LEU A 65 6.36 -0.75 2.00
CA LEU A 65 5.20 -0.04 1.45
C LEU A 65 4.53 0.87 2.49
N TYR A 66 4.46 0.44 3.75
CA TYR A 66 3.95 1.30 4.82
C TYR A 66 4.87 2.49 5.13
N LEU A 67 6.19 2.31 5.15
CA LEU A 67 7.13 3.43 5.32
C LEU A 67 7.03 4.43 4.18
N ASP A 68 7.02 3.94 2.94
CA ASP A 68 6.83 4.77 1.74
C ASP A 68 5.55 5.59 1.83
N LEU A 69 4.47 4.98 2.33
CA LEU A 69 3.19 5.65 2.54
C LEU A 69 3.24 6.67 3.69
N LEU A 70 4.07 6.48 4.73
CA LEU A 70 4.26 7.47 5.79
C LEU A 70 5.05 8.69 5.30
N GLU A 71 6.02 8.48 4.41
CA GLU A 71 6.87 9.54 3.85
C GLU A 71 6.24 10.27 2.66
N SER A 72 5.19 9.67 2.06
CA SER A 72 4.50 10.23 0.90
C SER A 72 3.80 11.56 1.22
N GLU A 73 4.08 12.58 0.40
CA GLU A 73 3.36 13.86 0.44
C GLU A 73 1.99 13.71 -0.25
N PHE A 74 0.93 13.38 0.51
CA PHE A 74 -0.43 13.43 -0.02
C PHE A 74 -0.91 14.88 -0.17
N THR A 75 -1.47 15.19 -1.33
CA THR A 75 -2.11 16.46 -1.65
C THR A 75 -3.62 16.38 -1.47
N GLU A 76 -4.29 17.52 -1.38
CA GLU A 76 -5.77 17.59 -1.28
C GLU A 76 -6.50 16.89 -2.45
N VAL A 77 -5.82 16.70 -3.59
CA VAL A 77 -6.36 16.06 -4.79
C VAL A 77 -6.35 14.53 -4.69
N ASP A 78 -5.50 14.00 -3.81
CA ASP A 78 -5.35 12.57 -3.60
C ASP A 78 -6.53 11.98 -2.81
N GLY A 79 -7.25 12.83 -2.05
CA GLY A 79 -8.47 12.43 -1.32
C GLY A 79 -8.23 11.33 -0.26
N ASN A 80 -9.28 10.93 0.47
CA ASN A 80 -9.18 9.81 1.43
C ASN A 80 -8.93 8.45 0.75
N GLY A 81 -9.17 8.39 -0.55
CA GLY A 81 -9.06 7.20 -1.39
C GLY A 81 -7.76 7.10 -2.18
N GLU A 82 -6.70 7.87 -1.84
CA GLU A 82 -5.32 7.56 -2.29
C GLU A 82 -4.45 6.83 -1.24
N TYR A 83 -4.86 6.82 0.02
CA TYR A 83 -4.13 6.15 1.10
C TYR A 83 -4.61 4.70 1.28
N THR A 84 -5.93 4.50 1.30
CA THR A 84 -6.59 3.22 1.63
C THR A 84 -6.31 2.12 0.60
N GLU A 85 -6.34 2.48 -0.67
CA GLU A 85 -6.17 1.59 -1.81
C GLU A 85 -4.69 1.33 -2.15
N LYS A 86 -3.77 2.00 -1.46
CA LYS A 86 -2.34 1.70 -1.51
C LYS A 86 -1.89 0.80 -0.36
N MET A 87 -2.63 0.77 0.75
CA MET A 87 -2.26 -0.05 1.91
C MET A 87 -2.24 -1.55 1.60
N LYS A 88 -1.28 -2.23 2.23
CA LYS A 88 -1.20 -3.68 2.26
C LYS A 88 -0.83 -4.16 3.66
N ASN A 89 -1.83 -4.58 4.43
CA ASN A 89 -1.66 -5.09 5.79
C ASN A 89 -2.90 -5.88 6.25
N ILE A 90 -2.81 -6.49 7.42
CA ILE A 90 -3.97 -6.95 8.20
C ILE A 90 -4.17 -5.92 9.31
N ARG A 91 -5.38 -5.41 9.50
CA ARG A 91 -5.67 -4.40 10.51
C ARG A 91 -6.77 -4.84 11.45
N LEU A 92 -6.54 -4.66 12.75
CA LEU A 92 -7.61 -4.66 13.75
C LEU A 92 -8.15 -3.24 13.90
N GLU A 93 -9.45 -3.07 13.69
CA GLU A 93 -10.15 -1.81 13.95
C GLU A 93 -11.29 -2.03 14.96
N PHE A 94 -11.68 -0.97 15.67
CA PHE A 94 -12.81 -1.00 16.58
C PHE A 94 -13.94 -0.08 16.13
N VAL A 95 -15.05 -0.70 15.73
CA VAL A 95 -16.20 0.00 15.16
C VAL A 95 -17.41 0.00 16.10
N ASP A 96 -18.41 0.79 15.73
CA ASP A 96 -19.73 0.67 16.31
C ASP A 96 -20.43 -0.59 15.80
N ARG A 97 -21.31 -1.17 16.62
CA ARG A 97 -22.02 -2.42 16.31
C ARG A 97 -22.77 -2.38 14.97
N ASN A 98 -23.30 -1.23 14.58
CA ASN A 98 -24.07 -1.07 13.34
C ASN A 98 -23.20 -0.93 12.09
N LYS A 99 -21.89 -0.74 12.24
CA LYS A 99 -20.91 -0.72 11.14
C LYS A 99 -20.21 -2.07 10.95
N LEU A 100 -20.25 -2.93 11.97
CA LEU A 100 -19.62 -4.25 11.97
C LEU A 100 -20.12 -5.13 10.80
N GLN A 101 -19.19 -5.68 10.04
CA GLN A 101 -19.46 -6.65 8.98
C GLN A 101 -20.09 -7.92 9.55
N GLU A 102 -21.06 -8.48 8.83
CA GLU A 102 -21.81 -9.65 9.28
C GLU A 102 -20.89 -10.87 9.51
N ILE A 103 -19.85 -11.04 8.70
CA ILE A 103 -18.89 -12.13 8.86
C ILE A 103 -18.12 -12.07 10.19
N ASP A 104 -17.66 -10.89 10.59
CA ASP A 104 -16.98 -10.68 11.87
C ASP A 104 -17.96 -10.80 13.04
N TYR A 105 -19.20 -10.33 12.87
CA TYR A 105 -20.24 -10.55 13.85
C TYR A 105 -20.53 -12.04 14.09
N GLN A 106 -20.59 -12.84 13.03
CA GLN A 106 -20.80 -14.28 13.15
C GLN A 106 -19.62 -14.99 13.83
N ARG A 107 -18.37 -14.57 13.56
CA ARG A 107 -17.19 -15.07 14.28
C ARG A 107 -17.25 -14.76 15.78
N ILE A 108 -17.61 -13.52 16.16
CA ILE A 108 -17.78 -13.15 17.58
C ILE A 108 -18.84 -14.04 18.25
N ARG A 109 -19.96 -14.31 17.56
CA ARG A 109 -21.06 -15.13 18.09
C ARG A 109 -20.69 -16.58 18.38
N THR A 110 -19.61 -17.11 17.83
CA THR A 110 -19.14 -18.47 18.17
C THR A 110 -18.36 -18.51 19.48
N THR A 111 -18.23 -17.38 20.19
CA THR A 111 -17.45 -17.24 21.43
C THR A 111 -18.31 -16.72 22.57
N ASP A 112 -17.84 -16.88 23.80
CA ASP A 112 -18.45 -16.32 25.00
C ASP A 112 -18.00 -14.85 25.27
N VAL A 113 -17.18 -14.29 24.39
CA VAL A 113 -16.61 -12.94 24.55
C VAL A 113 -17.64 -11.86 24.21
N LYS A 114 -17.84 -10.93 25.15
CA LYS A 114 -18.81 -9.83 25.02
C LYS A 114 -18.11 -8.51 24.73
N PHE A 115 -18.52 -7.87 23.63
CA PHE A 115 -18.18 -6.50 23.24
C PHE A 115 -19.38 -5.57 23.46
N ARG A 116 -19.14 -4.39 24.03
CA ARG A 116 -20.17 -3.40 24.39
C ARG A 116 -19.58 -2.00 24.35
N GLY A 117 -20.40 -1.03 23.96
CA GLY A 117 -19.99 0.37 23.86
C GLY A 117 -19.90 0.81 22.40
N LYS A 118 -19.59 2.10 22.23
CA LYS A 118 -19.20 2.67 20.94
C LYS A 118 -17.74 2.32 20.64
N GLN A 119 -17.39 2.18 19.36
CA GLN A 119 -16.01 1.87 18.92
C GLN A 119 -15.36 0.76 19.76
N ALA A 120 -16.06 -0.35 19.93
CA ALA A 120 -15.64 -1.45 20.81
C ALA A 120 -15.83 -2.82 20.17
N TRP A 121 -16.36 -2.87 18.95
CA TRP A 121 -16.59 -4.10 18.21
C TRP A 121 -15.42 -4.32 17.25
N PRO A 122 -14.66 -5.42 17.40
CA PRO A 122 -13.46 -5.62 16.61
C PRO A 122 -13.79 -6.11 15.19
N GLU A 123 -13.12 -5.51 14.21
CA GLU A 123 -13.03 -5.97 12.83
C GLU A 123 -11.58 -6.33 12.51
N ILE A 124 -11.37 -7.47 11.85
CA ILE A 124 -10.05 -7.86 11.34
C ILE A 124 -10.13 -7.75 9.83
N LEU A 125 -9.51 -6.70 9.31
CA LEU A 125 -9.58 -6.31 7.92
C LEU A 125 -8.29 -6.71 7.20
N ASP A 126 -8.45 -7.21 5.98
CA ASP A 126 -7.38 -7.30 5.00
C ASP A 126 -7.41 -6.04 4.13
N PHE A 127 -6.30 -5.30 4.13
CA PHE A 127 -6.02 -4.26 3.16
C PHE A 127 -5.20 -4.87 2.03
N THR A 128 -5.79 -4.91 0.84
CA THR A 128 -5.13 -5.32 -0.39
C THR A 128 -5.13 -4.12 -1.34
N PRO A 129 -3.97 -3.71 -1.90
CA PRO A 129 -3.89 -2.58 -2.81
C PRO A 129 -4.85 -2.70 -3.99
N GLY A 130 -5.55 -1.61 -4.31
CA GLY A 130 -6.58 -1.54 -5.34
C GLY A 130 -7.94 -2.06 -4.91
N PHE A 131 -8.13 -2.46 -3.65
CA PHE A 131 -9.42 -2.94 -3.13
C PHE A 131 -9.84 -2.16 -1.89
N THR A 132 -11.16 -2.06 -1.66
CA THR A 132 -11.66 -1.54 -0.38
C THR A 132 -11.31 -2.51 0.75
N PRO A 133 -11.17 -2.05 2.00
CA PRO A 133 -10.99 -2.94 3.15
C PRO A 133 -12.06 -4.04 3.19
N TRP A 134 -11.67 -5.25 3.58
CA TRP A 134 -12.55 -6.41 3.59
C TRP A 134 -12.21 -7.33 4.74
N SER A 135 -13.15 -8.15 5.19
CA SER A 135 -12.84 -9.13 6.25
C SER A 135 -11.67 -10.02 5.85
N ALA A 136 -10.70 -10.13 6.74
CA ALA A 136 -9.54 -11.00 6.60
C ALA A 136 -9.96 -12.47 6.41
N ASN A 137 -9.15 -13.21 5.65
CA ASN A 137 -9.30 -14.65 5.46
C ASN A 137 -8.72 -15.42 6.67
N GLU A 138 -8.90 -16.75 6.70
CA GLU A 138 -8.46 -17.56 7.84
C GLU A 138 -6.94 -17.60 8.05
N GLU A 139 -6.15 -17.52 6.98
CA GLU A 139 -4.69 -17.48 7.06
C GLU A 139 -4.23 -16.18 7.71
N ASP A 140 -4.78 -15.05 7.27
CA ASP A 140 -4.52 -13.74 7.86
C ASP A 140 -4.97 -13.67 9.31
N ILE A 141 -6.13 -14.22 9.65
CA ILE A 141 -6.61 -14.30 11.04
C ILE A 141 -5.69 -15.17 11.90
N ALA A 142 -5.12 -16.25 11.36
CA ALA A 142 -4.15 -17.08 12.07
C ALA A 142 -2.84 -16.34 12.33
N LEU A 143 -2.36 -15.58 11.35
CA LEU A 143 -1.18 -14.76 11.54
C LEU A 143 -1.43 -13.63 12.55
N PHE A 144 -2.56 -12.92 12.41
CA PHE A 144 -2.97 -11.84 13.30
C PHE A 144 -3.06 -12.31 14.75
N GLU A 145 -3.75 -13.42 15.02
CA GLU A 145 -3.87 -13.98 16.38
C GLU A 145 -2.50 -14.24 17.00
N ARG A 146 -1.57 -14.82 16.22
CA ARG A 146 -0.20 -15.10 16.67
C ARG A 146 0.59 -13.82 16.96
N VAL A 147 0.47 -12.81 16.11
CA VAL A 147 1.11 -11.50 16.30
C VAL A 147 0.53 -10.78 17.52
N LEU A 148 -0.78 -10.83 17.73
CA LEU A 148 -1.45 -10.24 18.89
C LEU A 148 -1.00 -10.88 20.21
N GLU A 149 -0.84 -12.21 20.24
CA GLU A 149 -0.26 -12.90 21.41
C GLU A 149 1.15 -12.40 21.73
N SER A 150 1.99 -12.31 20.69
CA SER A 150 3.35 -11.80 20.83
C SER A 150 3.34 -10.33 21.27
N PHE A 151 2.46 -9.50 20.71
CA PHE A 151 2.26 -8.11 21.09
C PHE A 151 1.97 -7.98 22.58
N LEU A 152 0.97 -8.71 23.08
CA LEU A 152 0.55 -8.65 24.50
C LEU A 152 1.69 -9.06 25.44
N GLU A 153 2.50 -10.04 25.03
CA GLU A 153 3.67 -10.47 25.78
C GLU A 153 4.77 -9.40 25.81
N MET A 154 4.95 -8.70 24.69
CA MET A 154 6.00 -7.70 24.46
C MET A 154 5.68 -6.32 25.04
N PHE A 155 4.41 -5.95 25.05
CA PHE A 155 3.92 -4.61 25.40
C PHE A 155 4.48 -4.07 26.74
N PRO A 156 4.57 -4.84 27.85
CA PRO A 156 5.11 -4.33 29.11
C PRO A 156 6.57 -3.85 29.06
N VAL A 157 7.33 -4.31 28.06
CA VAL A 157 8.73 -3.92 27.82
C VAL A 157 8.79 -2.74 26.86
N TYR A 158 8.15 -2.85 25.68
CA TYR A 158 8.24 -1.82 24.65
C TYR A 158 7.50 -0.53 25.00
N SER A 159 6.40 -0.58 25.75
CA SER A 159 5.67 0.62 26.21
C SER A 159 6.49 1.56 27.11
N LYS A 160 7.65 1.11 27.61
CA LYS A 160 8.57 1.90 28.44
C LYS A 160 9.85 2.27 27.71
N MET A 161 10.00 1.83 26.47
CA MET A 161 11.19 2.04 25.68
C MET A 161 11.08 3.36 24.94
N ASP A 162 12.16 4.13 24.92
CA ASP A 162 12.30 5.28 24.04
C ASP A 162 12.92 4.76 22.75
N PHE A 163 12.09 4.57 21.72
CA PHE A 163 12.51 3.95 20.45
C PHE A 163 13.62 4.76 19.79
N ASP A 164 13.47 6.09 19.74
CA ASP A 164 14.43 7.02 19.12
C ASP A 164 15.80 7.00 19.82
N LYS A 165 15.83 6.72 21.13
CA LYS A 165 17.10 6.54 21.86
C LYS A 165 17.67 5.12 21.79
N SER A 166 16.82 4.13 21.59
CA SER A 166 17.18 2.71 21.67
C SER A 166 17.62 2.14 20.31
N PHE A 167 17.14 2.73 19.22
CA PHE A 167 17.33 2.29 17.84
C PHE A 167 17.86 3.43 16.97
N ALA A 168 18.71 3.11 15.99
CA ALA A 168 19.00 4.07 14.92
C ALA A 168 17.73 4.28 14.08
N ALA A 169 17.68 5.38 13.30
CA ALA A 169 16.52 5.68 12.46
C ALA A 169 16.15 4.50 11.52
N ASP A 170 17.15 3.80 11.01
CA ASP A 170 16.97 2.69 10.05
C ASP A 170 16.94 1.30 10.72
N ASP A 171 17.00 1.24 12.06
CA ASP A 171 16.92 0.00 12.83
C ASP A 171 15.46 -0.31 13.18
N VAL A 172 14.98 -1.51 12.83
CA VAL A 172 13.67 -1.99 13.30
C VAL A 172 13.85 -2.93 14.50
N PRO A 173 13.31 -2.60 15.70
CA PRO A 173 13.34 -3.51 16.83
C PRO A 173 12.64 -4.82 16.47
N THR A 174 13.35 -5.94 16.54
CA THR A 174 12.84 -7.23 16.08
C THR A 174 13.03 -8.31 17.13
N ARG A 175 11.95 -8.99 17.50
CA ARG A 175 11.99 -10.11 18.43
C ARG A 175 12.07 -11.45 17.70
N TYR A 176 13.05 -12.28 18.07
CA TYR A 176 13.24 -13.60 17.48
C TYR A 176 12.67 -14.70 18.37
N TYR A 177 11.89 -15.60 17.77
CA TYR A 177 11.40 -16.82 18.41
C TYR A 177 12.11 -18.03 17.77
N TYR A 178 13.13 -18.57 18.45
CA TYR A 178 13.89 -19.72 17.99
C TYR A 178 13.26 -21.01 18.52
N GLN A 179 12.47 -21.69 17.69
CA GLN A 179 11.63 -22.84 18.05
C GLN A 179 10.60 -22.54 19.15
N ALA A 180 9.56 -23.39 19.24
CA ALA A 180 8.42 -23.19 20.14
C ALA A 180 8.87 -23.15 21.62
N GLY A 181 9.10 -21.94 22.14
CA GLY A 181 9.27 -21.68 23.57
C GLY A 181 10.62 -21.10 24.01
N THR A 182 11.64 -21.06 23.13
CA THR A 182 12.95 -20.45 23.47
C THR A 182 13.01 -19.00 22.99
N LYS A 183 13.02 -18.07 23.95
CA LYS A 183 13.17 -16.62 23.74
C LYS A 183 14.66 -16.32 23.64
N ASP A 184 15.13 -15.76 22.54
CA ASP A 184 16.50 -15.25 22.48
C ASP A 184 16.55 -13.87 21.84
N SER A 185 16.89 -12.89 22.68
CA SER A 185 17.31 -11.50 22.39
C SER A 185 16.40 -10.62 21.52
N VAL A 186 16.19 -9.37 21.97
CA VAL A 186 15.75 -8.30 21.07
C VAL A 186 16.93 -8.03 20.14
N TRP A 187 16.75 -8.35 18.86
CA TRP A 187 17.69 -8.01 17.81
C TRP A 187 17.22 -6.75 17.08
N LYS A 188 18.13 -6.14 16.35
CA LYS A 188 17.84 -5.03 15.46
C LYS A 188 17.87 -5.55 14.04
N LEU A 189 16.76 -5.45 13.32
CA LEU A 189 16.76 -5.66 11.88
C LEU A 189 17.27 -4.37 11.25
N LYS A 190 18.51 -4.40 10.77
CA LYS A 190 19.15 -3.28 10.10
C LYS A 190 18.76 -3.21 8.62
N GLU A 191 19.02 -2.06 8.01
CA GLU A 191 18.83 -1.79 6.58
C GLU A 191 19.44 -2.90 5.69
N GLU A 192 20.65 -3.40 5.98
CA GLU A 192 21.26 -4.43 5.14
C GLU A 192 20.46 -5.75 5.10
N HIS A 193 19.74 -6.07 6.17
CA HIS A 193 18.88 -7.24 6.22
C HIS A 193 17.58 -7.01 5.45
N ILE A 194 17.00 -5.81 5.57
CA ILE A 194 15.82 -5.38 4.81
C ILE A 194 16.11 -5.46 3.31
N LEU A 195 17.22 -4.86 2.86
CA LEU A 195 17.67 -4.89 1.47
C LEU A 195 17.87 -6.31 0.96
N SER A 196 18.45 -7.21 1.78
CA SER A 196 18.61 -8.62 1.43
C SER A 196 17.27 -9.34 1.19
N PHE A 197 16.23 -9.03 1.97
CA PHE A 197 14.88 -9.58 1.75
C PHE A 197 14.24 -9.04 0.47
N LEU A 198 14.34 -7.73 0.20
CA LEU A 198 13.75 -7.10 -0.98
C LEU A 198 14.40 -7.54 -2.29
N THR A 199 15.74 -7.66 -2.29
CA THR A 199 16.52 -7.89 -3.51
C THR A 199 16.85 -9.37 -3.75
N GLY A 200 16.56 -10.24 -2.79
CA GLY A 200 17.13 -11.59 -2.76
C GLY A 200 18.66 -11.60 -2.72
N GLY A 201 19.30 -10.47 -2.40
CA GLY A 201 20.74 -10.26 -2.41
C GLY A 201 21.33 -9.68 -3.70
N GLU A 202 20.51 -9.32 -4.69
CA GLU A 202 20.96 -8.78 -5.99
C GLU A 202 20.55 -7.32 -6.21
N LEU A 203 21.51 -6.41 -6.33
CA LEU A 203 21.25 -5.01 -6.74
C LEU A 203 21.01 -4.97 -8.26
N THR A 204 19.75 -5.00 -8.69
CA THR A 204 19.37 -4.95 -10.11
C THR A 204 19.09 -3.52 -10.59
N LYS A 205 19.10 -3.34 -11.92
CA LYS A 205 18.75 -2.07 -12.58
C LYS A 205 17.24 -1.85 -12.53
N GLY A 206 16.73 -1.30 -11.43
CA GLY A 206 15.30 -1.04 -11.26
C GLY A 206 14.43 -2.31 -11.33
N PRO A 207 13.17 -2.25 -10.88
CA PRO A 207 12.30 -3.42 -10.86
C PRO A 207 11.68 -3.77 -12.23
N TYR A 208 11.76 -2.88 -13.23
CA TYR A 208 11.00 -3.00 -14.48
C TYR A 208 11.86 -3.07 -15.74
N ASP A 209 11.54 -4.05 -16.59
CA ASP A 209 12.09 -4.21 -17.93
C ASP A 209 11.21 -3.54 -19.00
N LEU A 210 11.76 -3.38 -20.21
CA LEU A 210 10.96 -3.10 -21.40
C LEU A 210 10.11 -4.34 -21.74
N MET A 211 8.79 -4.18 -21.65
CA MET A 211 7.84 -5.28 -21.82
C MET A 211 7.25 -5.37 -23.23
N LEU A 212 7.51 -4.36 -24.07
CA LEU A 212 7.10 -4.36 -25.47
C LEU A 212 8.09 -5.13 -26.34
N SER A 213 7.57 -5.84 -27.34
CA SER A 213 8.40 -6.54 -28.30
C SER A 213 9.15 -5.55 -29.21
N GLN A 214 10.29 -5.99 -29.75
CA GLN A 214 11.01 -5.22 -30.77
C GLN A 214 10.15 -4.89 -32.00
N PHE A 215 9.17 -5.74 -32.32
CA PHE A 215 8.25 -5.48 -33.43
C PHE A 215 7.34 -4.28 -33.14
N GLU A 216 6.77 -4.20 -31.93
CA GLU A 216 5.96 -3.05 -31.50
C GLU A 216 6.79 -1.77 -31.54
N ILE A 217 7.97 -1.76 -30.91
CA ILE A 217 8.86 -0.60 -30.90
C ILE A 217 9.21 -0.14 -32.32
N ARG A 218 9.68 -1.05 -33.18
CA ARG A 218 10.01 -0.71 -34.57
C ARG A 218 8.81 -0.15 -35.33
N ARG A 219 7.63 -0.72 -35.14
CA ARG A 219 6.40 -0.27 -35.79
C ARG A 219 6.08 1.17 -35.41
N LEU A 220 6.13 1.52 -34.12
CA LEU A 220 5.94 2.89 -33.65
C LEU A 220 7.03 3.83 -34.17
N MET A 221 8.29 3.38 -34.24
CA MET A 221 9.40 4.19 -34.74
C MET A 221 9.31 4.46 -36.25
N MET A 222 8.66 3.59 -37.03
CA MET A 222 8.44 3.74 -38.46
C MET A 222 7.21 4.60 -38.81
N GLU A 223 6.32 4.90 -37.86
CA GLU A 223 5.16 5.75 -38.12
C GLU A 223 5.58 7.18 -38.49
N LYS A 224 4.82 7.79 -39.41
CA LYS A 224 4.98 9.21 -39.74
C LYS A 224 4.45 10.05 -38.57
N LYS A 225 5.36 10.42 -37.67
CA LYS A 225 5.07 11.13 -36.42
C LYS A 225 5.47 12.60 -36.47
N GLN A 226 4.73 13.41 -35.72
CA GLN A 226 5.05 14.80 -35.46
C GLN A 226 5.76 14.93 -34.12
N PHE A 227 6.96 15.51 -34.14
CA PHE A 227 7.68 15.88 -32.92
C PHE A 227 7.21 17.25 -32.45
N LEU A 228 6.61 17.28 -31.26
CA LEU A 228 6.13 18.49 -30.62
C LEU A 228 7.25 19.12 -29.79
N LYS A 229 7.10 20.42 -29.48
CA LYS A 229 8.01 21.17 -28.59
C LYS A 229 7.49 21.28 -27.15
N ASN A 230 6.38 20.63 -26.86
CA ASN A 230 5.72 20.67 -25.56
C ASN A 230 6.23 19.55 -24.64
N THR A 231 5.85 19.65 -23.37
CA THR A 231 6.06 18.63 -22.36
C THR A 231 4.72 18.00 -22.03
N PHE A 232 4.66 16.68 -21.99
CA PHE A 232 3.51 15.98 -21.45
C PHE A 232 3.72 15.69 -19.97
N GLU A 233 2.69 15.92 -19.16
CA GLU A 233 2.56 15.35 -17.82
C GLU A 233 1.86 14.00 -17.97
N ILE A 234 2.36 12.96 -17.29
CA ILE A 234 1.74 11.62 -17.24
C ILE A 234 1.65 11.18 -15.80
N ASP A 235 0.49 10.69 -15.39
CA ASP A 235 0.27 10.13 -14.05
C ASP A 235 -0.57 8.86 -14.13
N LEU A 236 -0.32 7.95 -13.20
CA LEU A 236 -1.25 6.88 -12.85
C LEU A 236 -1.81 7.19 -11.48
N PHE A 237 -3.11 7.05 -11.33
CA PHE A 237 -3.77 7.28 -10.04
C PHE A 237 -5.03 6.44 -9.97
N TYR A 238 -5.49 6.16 -8.75
CA TYR A 238 -6.77 5.51 -8.55
C TYR A 238 -7.92 6.53 -8.64
N LEU A 239 -9.02 6.10 -9.25
CA LEU A 239 -10.28 6.84 -9.13
C LEU A 239 -10.78 6.76 -7.68
N PRO A 240 -11.31 7.87 -7.13
CA PRO A 240 -11.66 7.96 -5.71
C PRO A 240 -12.83 7.06 -5.31
N GLN A 241 -13.66 6.64 -6.27
CA GLN A 241 -14.80 5.78 -6.02
C GLN A 241 -14.48 4.33 -6.43
N PRO A 242 -14.59 3.37 -5.50
CA PRO A 242 -14.44 1.97 -5.83
C PRO A 242 -15.66 1.47 -6.62
N ILE A 243 -15.41 0.53 -7.53
CA ILE A 243 -16.42 -0.06 -8.40
C ILE A 243 -16.62 -1.53 -8.04
N THR A 244 -17.87 -1.94 -7.92
CA THR A 244 -18.27 -3.35 -7.80
C THR A 244 -18.63 -3.88 -9.19
N PHE A 245 -17.79 -4.77 -9.74
CA PHE A 245 -18.00 -5.31 -11.08
C PHE A 245 -19.13 -6.34 -11.15
N LYS A 246 -19.36 -7.09 -10.06
CA LYS A 246 -20.47 -8.05 -9.91
C LYS A 246 -21.00 -8.03 -8.49
N GLU A 247 -22.31 -8.30 -8.34
CA GLU A 247 -22.93 -8.40 -7.02
C GLU A 247 -22.22 -9.45 -6.14
N GLY A 248 -21.83 -9.03 -4.93
CA GLY A 248 -21.06 -9.86 -4.00
C GLY A 248 -19.54 -9.79 -4.15
N ASP A 249 -19.01 -9.17 -5.21
CA ASP A 249 -17.57 -8.95 -5.34
C ASP A 249 -17.10 -7.83 -4.39
N ARG A 250 -15.89 -8.00 -3.86
CA ARG A 250 -15.15 -6.95 -3.14
C ARG A 250 -14.96 -5.74 -4.08
N PRO A 251 -15.44 -4.53 -3.71
CA PRO A 251 -15.25 -3.32 -4.50
C PRO A 251 -13.76 -3.04 -4.75
N ARG A 252 -13.46 -2.49 -5.93
CA ARG A 252 -12.08 -2.21 -6.36
C ARG A 252 -11.91 -0.78 -6.78
N PHE A 253 -10.81 -0.17 -6.37
CA PHE A 253 -10.35 1.08 -6.92
C PHE A 253 -9.77 0.82 -8.30
N VAL A 254 -10.11 1.69 -9.24
CA VAL A 254 -9.73 1.52 -10.64
C VAL A 254 -8.62 2.51 -10.96
N LYS A 255 -7.50 2.01 -11.48
CA LYS A 255 -6.42 2.88 -11.94
C LYS A 255 -6.78 3.55 -13.25
N MET A 256 -6.40 4.81 -13.38
CA MET A 256 -6.50 5.61 -14.58
C MET A 256 -5.10 6.09 -14.97
N MET A 257 -4.82 6.07 -16.28
CA MET A 257 -3.72 6.82 -16.86
C MET A 257 -4.26 8.13 -17.42
N ALA A 258 -3.63 9.24 -17.07
CA ALA A 258 -3.87 10.53 -17.70
C ALA A 258 -2.60 11.08 -18.35
N ILE A 259 -2.76 11.68 -19.53
CA ILE A 259 -1.71 12.42 -20.23
C ILE A 259 -2.24 13.83 -20.48
N ALA A 260 -1.51 14.84 -20.02
CA ALA A 260 -1.88 16.23 -20.22
C ALA A 260 -0.75 17.03 -20.89
N ASP A 261 -1.12 17.96 -21.77
CA ASP A 261 -0.17 18.96 -22.26
C ASP A 261 0.14 19.97 -21.15
N LYS A 262 1.41 20.07 -20.75
CA LYS A 262 1.82 20.96 -19.65
C LYS A 262 1.53 22.44 -19.93
N LYS A 263 1.59 22.86 -21.20
CA LYS A 263 1.49 24.28 -21.60
C LYS A 263 0.03 24.73 -21.68
N SER A 264 -0.82 24.01 -22.40
CA SER A 264 -2.25 24.31 -22.55
C SER A 264 -3.06 23.86 -21.34
N GLY A 265 -2.64 22.77 -20.66
CA GLY A 265 -3.43 22.09 -19.64
C GLY A 265 -4.50 21.17 -20.21
N GLU A 266 -4.52 20.95 -21.52
CA GLU A 266 -5.44 20.01 -22.17
C GLU A 266 -5.11 18.57 -21.79
N VAL A 267 -6.13 17.81 -21.40
CA VAL A 267 -6.02 16.37 -21.16
C VAL A 267 -6.12 15.66 -22.50
N LEU A 268 -5.00 15.09 -22.94
CA LEU A 268 -4.85 14.43 -24.23
C LEU A 268 -5.30 12.97 -24.19
N LEU A 269 -5.18 12.34 -23.03
CA LEU A 269 -5.66 10.99 -22.75
C LEU A 269 -6.14 10.92 -21.31
N ALA A 270 -7.28 10.26 -21.10
CA ALA A 270 -7.71 9.76 -19.80
C ALA A 270 -8.34 8.38 -20.05
N THR A 271 -7.69 7.32 -19.57
CA THR A 271 -8.15 5.95 -19.80
C THR A 271 -8.04 5.11 -18.55
N VAL A 272 -9.05 4.28 -18.31
CA VAL A 272 -9.03 3.27 -17.25
C VAL A 272 -8.08 2.14 -17.65
N LEU A 273 -7.19 1.78 -16.74
CA LEU A 273 -6.32 0.63 -16.89
C LEU A 273 -7.08 -0.65 -16.55
N THR A 274 -6.87 -1.69 -17.37
CA THR A 274 -7.49 -3.01 -17.16
C THR A 274 -6.63 -3.91 -16.26
N SER A 275 -5.39 -3.51 -16.00
CA SER A 275 -4.36 -4.27 -15.31
C SER A 275 -3.25 -3.33 -14.85
N ASP A 276 -2.64 -3.67 -13.71
CA ASP A 276 -1.57 -2.88 -13.09
C ASP A 276 -0.18 -3.41 -13.47
N LYS A 277 -0.11 -4.30 -14.47
CA LYS A 277 1.15 -4.85 -14.94
C LYS A 277 1.88 -3.81 -15.79
N SER A 278 3.19 -3.70 -15.57
CA SER A 278 4.09 -2.82 -16.34
C SER A 278 3.89 -2.92 -17.86
N ARG A 279 3.67 -4.13 -18.40
CA ARG A 279 3.37 -4.31 -19.83
C ARG A 279 2.12 -3.52 -20.28
N ASP A 280 1.02 -3.61 -19.54
CA ASP A 280 -0.25 -3.02 -19.95
C ASP A 280 -0.17 -1.49 -19.83
N ILE A 281 0.53 -0.99 -18.82
CA ILE A 281 0.84 0.43 -18.64
C ILE A 281 1.72 0.96 -19.78
N GLN A 282 2.84 0.29 -20.09
CA GLN A 282 3.70 0.65 -21.23
C GLN A 282 2.92 0.59 -22.56
N PHE A 283 2.04 -0.41 -22.70
CA PHE A 283 1.25 -0.59 -23.91
C PHE A 283 0.20 0.52 -24.11
N GLU A 284 -0.42 1.04 -23.05
CA GLU A 284 -1.35 2.17 -23.17
C GLU A 284 -0.63 3.44 -23.65
N LEU A 285 0.56 3.73 -23.12
CA LEU A 285 1.37 4.86 -23.62
C LEU A 285 1.79 4.64 -25.08
N TYR A 286 2.26 3.43 -25.41
CA TYR A 286 2.60 3.06 -26.79
C TYR A 286 1.42 3.27 -27.73
N LYS A 287 0.23 2.81 -27.34
CA LYS A 287 -0.99 2.91 -28.14
C LYS A 287 -1.36 4.36 -28.39
N TYR A 288 -1.32 5.20 -27.36
CA TYR A 288 -1.56 6.63 -27.50
C TYR A 288 -0.58 7.29 -28.46
N LEU A 289 0.75 7.07 -28.30
CA LEU A 289 1.77 7.62 -29.19
C LEU A 289 1.58 7.14 -30.65
N PHE A 290 1.19 5.88 -30.82
CA PHE A 290 0.94 5.26 -32.12
C PHE A 290 -0.29 5.86 -32.83
N GLU A 291 -1.40 6.02 -32.10
CA GLU A 291 -2.67 6.52 -32.65
C GLU A 291 -2.64 8.02 -32.88
N ALA A 292 -2.17 8.79 -31.89
CA ALA A 292 -2.10 10.25 -31.97
C ALA A 292 -0.97 10.72 -32.90
N LYS A 293 0.02 9.86 -33.17
CA LYS A 293 1.19 10.15 -34.02
C LYS A 293 1.96 11.40 -33.59
N VAL A 294 1.97 11.67 -32.29
CA VAL A 294 2.66 12.81 -31.68
C VAL A 294 3.67 12.33 -30.65
N PHE A 295 4.86 12.94 -30.66
CA PHE A 295 5.92 12.68 -29.69
C PHE A 295 6.26 13.99 -29.00
N PRO A 296 6.14 14.09 -27.67
CA PRO A 296 6.50 15.30 -26.94
C PRO A 296 8.02 15.51 -26.94
N ALA A 297 8.46 16.73 -26.64
CA ALA A 297 9.88 16.99 -26.43
C ALA A 297 10.38 16.43 -25.10
N LYS A 298 9.46 16.24 -24.14
CA LYS A 298 9.75 15.71 -22.81
C LYS A 298 8.49 15.13 -22.16
N ILE A 299 8.65 14.10 -21.34
CA ILE A 299 7.61 13.60 -20.42
C ILE A 299 7.99 13.90 -18.97
N GLU A 300 7.03 14.36 -18.17
CA GLU A 300 7.17 14.51 -16.73
C GLU A 300 6.16 13.61 -16.04
N MET A 301 6.62 12.85 -15.05
CA MET A 301 5.81 11.85 -14.35
C MET A 301 5.88 12.07 -12.85
N ARG A 302 4.83 11.66 -12.14
CA ARG A 302 4.80 11.71 -10.69
C ARG A 302 5.72 10.62 -10.14
N GLY A 303 6.60 11.04 -9.23
CA GLY A 303 7.44 10.15 -8.43
C GLY A 303 6.68 9.61 -7.25
N ASP A 304 5.85 8.60 -7.47
CA ASP A 304 5.09 7.91 -6.43
C ASP A 304 5.61 6.48 -6.35
N SER A 305 6.39 6.16 -5.31
CA SER A 305 7.03 4.85 -5.13
C SER A 305 6.01 3.73 -4.97
N VAL A 306 4.76 4.05 -4.66
CA VAL A 306 3.71 3.05 -4.46
C VAL A 306 3.02 2.67 -5.76
N LEU A 307 2.86 3.63 -6.66
CA LEU A 307 2.30 3.37 -7.99
C LEU A 307 3.38 3.04 -9.03
N GLU A 308 4.65 3.29 -8.69
CA GLU A 308 5.83 2.97 -9.49
C GLU A 308 5.71 3.49 -10.94
N THR A 309 4.92 4.56 -11.14
CA THR A 309 4.53 5.06 -12.47
C THR A 309 5.76 5.40 -13.30
N TYR A 310 6.70 6.09 -12.66
CA TYR A 310 7.96 6.49 -13.25
C TYR A 310 8.75 5.25 -13.69
N GLU A 311 8.98 4.31 -12.78
CA GLU A 311 9.83 3.14 -13.02
C GLU A 311 9.23 2.19 -14.06
N MET A 312 7.90 2.03 -14.09
CA MET A 312 7.22 1.20 -15.08
C MET A 312 7.31 1.76 -16.51
N LEU A 313 7.39 3.08 -16.67
CA LEU A 313 7.40 3.73 -18.00
C LEU A 313 8.81 4.07 -18.50
N VAL A 314 9.79 4.26 -17.62
CA VAL A 314 11.18 4.58 -17.98
C VAL A 314 11.77 3.66 -19.05
N PRO A 315 11.66 2.30 -18.97
CA PRO A 315 12.24 1.42 -19.98
C PRO A 315 11.72 1.69 -21.40
N LEU A 316 10.43 2.04 -21.53
CA LEU A 316 9.83 2.42 -22.81
C LEU A 316 10.32 3.80 -23.27
N LEU A 317 10.41 4.77 -22.37
CA LEU A 317 10.83 6.12 -22.71
C LEU A 317 12.30 6.17 -23.13
N ASP A 318 13.16 5.40 -22.47
CA ASP A 318 14.56 5.20 -22.84
C ASP A 318 14.69 4.58 -24.22
N GLU A 319 13.97 3.49 -24.50
CA GLU A 319 13.98 2.84 -25.82
C GLU A 319 13.49 3.76 -26.96
N LEU A 320 12.60 4.71 -26.63
CA LEU A 320 12.07 5.68 -27.59
C LEU A 320 12.90 6.99 -27.68
N ASP A 321 14.00 7.10 -26.93
CA ASP A 321 14.81 8.31 -26.80
C ASP A 321 13.98 9.55 -26.40
N ILE A 322 12.95 9.38 -25.56
CA ILE A 322 12.12 10.49 -25.07
C ILE A 322 12.70 11.00 -23.74
N PRO A 323 13.15 12.28 -23.68
CA PRO A 323 13.60 12.86 -22.43
C PRO A 323 12.50 12.81 -21.37
N HIS A 324 12.83 12.37 -20.16
CA HIS A 324 11.86 12.26 -19.08
C HIS A 324 12.45 12.72 -17.75
N SER A 325 11.59 13.05 -16.80
CA SER A 325 12.01 13.37 -15.44
C SER A 325 10.88 13.17 -14.45
N GLU A 326 11.25 12.73 -13.26
CA GLU A 326 10.37 12.64 -12.11
C GLU A 326 10.02 14.04 -11.56
N LYS A 327 8.80 14.16 -11.03
CA LYS A 327 8.26 15.34 -10.38
C LYS A 327 7.44 14.93 -9.17
N ASN A 328 7.55 15.68 -8.07
CA ASN A 328 6.66 15.49 -6.92
C ASN A 328 5.21 15.89 -7.26
N ARG A 329 5.02 16.84 -8.18
CA ARG A 329 3.71 17.42 -8.51
C ARG A 329 3.53 17.66 -10.00
N LEU A 330 2.33 17.33 -10.50
CA LEU A 330 1.91 17.48 -11.89
C LEU A 330 0.66 18.36 -11.93
N ARG A 331 0.85 19.68 -11.94
CA ARG A 331 -0.23 20.66 -11.69
C ARG A 331 -1.41 20.54 -12.66
N LYS A 332 -1.17 20.14 -13.92
CA LYS A 332 -2.27 20.02 -14.91
C LYS A 332 -3.08 18.77 -14.67
N ILE A 333 -2.41 17.67 -14.33
CA ILE A 333 -3.09 16.44 -13.95
C ILE A 333 -3.81 16.58 -12.62
N GLU A 334 -3.22 17.23 -11.61
CA GLU A 334 -3.87 17.52 -10.34
C GLU A 334 -5.18 18.30 -10.53
N ALA A 335 -5.20 19.29 -11.42
CA ALA A 335 -6.42 20.03 -11.74
C ALA A 335 -7.49 19.13 -12.38
N PHE A 336 -7.09 18.23 -13.29
CA PHE A 336 -7.99 17.25 -13.90
C PHE A 336 -8.54 16.24 -12.89
N ARG A 337 -7.68 15.71 -12.00
CA ARG A 337 -8.09 14.80 -10.93
C ARG A 337 -9.09 15.45 -9.99
N LYS A 338 -8.89 16.74 -9.66
CA LYS A 338 -9.86 17.51 -8.89
C LYS A 338 -11.22 17.62 -9.60
N SER A 339 -11.25 17.87 -10.90
CA SER A 339 -12.53 17.90 -11.64
C SER A 339 -13.23 16.53 -11.66
N LEU A 340 -12.48 15.43 -11.74
CA LEU A 340 -13.07 14.08 -11.64
C LEU A 340 -13.73 13.84 -10.28
N ALA A 341 -13.12 14.34 -9.20
CA ALA A 341 -13.72 14.23 -7.88
C ALA A 341 -15.01 15.06 -7.79
N GLU A 342 -15.03 16.29 -8.32
CA GLU A 342 -16.20 17.18 -8.28
C GLU A 342 -17.38 16.70 -9.16
N ASP A 343 -17.10 16.13 -10.34
CA ASP A 343 -18.15 15.69 -11.28
C ASP A 343 -18.83 14.36 -10.87
N ILE A 344 -18.23 13.61 -9.93
CA ILE A 344 -18.75 12.32 -9.44
C ILE A 344 -19.67 12.50 -8.21
N PHE A 345 -19.84 13.73 -7.68
CA PHE A 345 -20.68 14.04 -6.51
C PHE A 345 -21.87 14.95 -6.80
#